data_AF-A0A448ZD64-F1
#
_entry.id   AF-A0A448ZD64-F1
#
_cell.length_a   1.000
_cell.length_b   1.000
_cell.length_c   1.000
_cell.angle_alpha   90.00
_cell.angle_beta   90.00
_cell.angle_gamma   90.00
#
_symmetry.space_group_name_H-M   'P 1'
#
loop_
_entity.id
_entity.type
_entity.pdbx_description
1 polymer ?
#
loop_
_entity_poly.entity_id
_entity_poly.type
_entity_poly.pdbx_seq_one_letter_code
_entity_poly.pdbx_strand_id
1 'polypeptide(L)'
;MNRSIPSTTILARAACLLVACSVLSDSLVSALSSPSSLKIRVCQGSGCLGKCRGAFDPLESFEKLAAGTGDSDGIRLEETFCMNQCKRGPNVRMINADNGNVLVFDDAMNETEAGRKAFQGVSNDGRVEHLWGIANQLLAKGASGSPMEGVAEKGSADKLNDIMPTK
;
A
#
# COMPACT_ATOMS: atom_id res chain seq x y z
N MET A 1 66.51 -48.97 -32.97
CA MET A 1 65.83 -47.71 -33.35
C MET A 1 64.70 -47.51 -32.34
N ASN A 2 64.94 -46.83 -31.22
CA ASN A 2 64.93 -45.38 -31.01
C ASN A 2 63.50 -44.80 -30.91
N ARG A 3 63.27 -44.07 -29.79
CA ARG A 3 62.12 -43.22 -29.36
C ARG A 3 61.04 -43.97 -28.56
N SER A 4 60.94 -43.83 -27.22
CA SER A 4 60.74 -42.64 -26.37
C SER A 4 59.44 -41.89 -26.66
N ILE A 5 58.51 -41.88 -25.69
CA ILE A 5 57.88 -40.70 -25.07
C ILE A 5 57.09 -41.13 -23.82
N PRO A 6 57.04 -40.32 -22.73
CA PRO A 6 56.62 -40.72 -21.39
C PRO A 6 55.27 -40.14 -20.95
N SER A 7 54.86 -40.56 -19.74
CA SER A 7 54.13 -39.83 -18.69
C SER A 7 53.14 -38.73 -19.05
N THR A 8 51.91 -38.84 -18.56
CA THR A 8 51.17 -37.87 -17.71
C THR A 8 49.67 -38.21 -17.77
N THR A 9 48.79 -37.99 -16.80
CA THR A 9 48.85 -37.65 -15.38
C THR A 9 47.44 -37.97 -14.88
N ILE A 10 47.36 -38.65 -13.75
CA ILE A 10 46.12 -38.96 -13.05
C ILE A 10 45.54 -37.65 -12.53
N LEU A 11 44.39 -37.22 -13.08
CA LEU A 11 43.69 -36.03 -12.62
C LEU A 11 42.72 -36.39 -11.49
N ALA A 12 43.20 -36.04 -10.30
CA ALA A 12 42.55 -35.64 -9.06
C ALA A 12 41.05 -35.93 -8.87
N ARG A 13 40.80 -36.66 -7.78
CA ARG A 13 39.53 -36.75 -7.07
C ARG A 13 39.20 -35.40 -6.42
N ALA A 14 37.91 -35.05 -6.53
CA ALA A 14 37.04 -34.45 -5.51
C ALA A 14 37.67 -33.70 -4.34
N ALA A 15 37.26 -32.45 -4.15
CA ALA A 15 36.62 -32.00 -2.90
C ALA A 15 36.09 -30.56 -3.02
N CYS A 16 34.82 -30.42 -2.66
CA CYS A 16 34.32 -29.42 -1.71
C CYS A 16 34.70 -27.94 -1.95
N LEU A 17 33.73 -27.14 -2.40
CA LEU A 17 33.33 -25.97 -1.59
C LEU A 17 31.91 -25.54 -1.95
N LEU A 18 30.99 -25.80 -1.02
CA LEU A 18 29.70 -25.16 -0.92
C LEU A 18 29.92 -23.64 -0.78
N VAL A 19 29.59 -22.86 -1.82
CA VAL A 19 29.32 -21.43 -1.66
C VAL A 19 27.84 -21.30 -1.31
N ALA A 20 27.55 -21.57 -0.05
CA ALA A 20 26.33 -21.13 0.60
C ALA A 20 26.56 -19.71 1.18
N CYS A 21 25.48 -18.95 1.26
CA CYS A 21 25.32 -17.71 2.03
C CYS A 21 25.97 -16.44 1.47
N SER A 22 25.28 -15.76 0.55
CA SER A 22 25.20 -14.29 0.58
C SER A 22 23.91 -13.73 -0.06
N VAL A 23 22.74 -14.36 0.15
CA VAL A 23 21.49 -13.60 0.10
C VAL A 23 21.37 -12.86 1.43
N LEU A 24 22.10 -11.75 1.52
CA LEU A 24 21.92 -10.79 2.59
C LEU A 24 20.50 -10.27 2.48
N SER A 25 19.72 -10.71 3.46
CA SER A 25 18.35 -10.34 3.68
C SER A 25 18.33 -8.90 4.18
N ASP A 26 18.41 -7.93 3.28
CA ASP A 26 17.99 -6.56 3.57
C ASP A 26 16.46 -6.49 3.49
N SER A 27 15.81 -7.22 4.39
CA SER A 27 14.44 -6.91 4.80
C SER A 27 14.56 -6.31 6.19
N LEU A 28 15.02 -5.05 6.23
CA LEU A 28 14.63 -4.12 7.28
C LEU A 28 13.12 -3.93 7.14
N VAL A 29 12.37 -4.93 7.59
CA VAL A 29 10.97 -4.80 7.94
C VAL A 29 10.98 -3.79 9.09
N SER A 30 10.82 -2.51 8.75
CA SER A 30 10.35 -1.54 9.72
C SER A 30 9.11 -2.17 10.31
N ALA A 31 9.20 -2.59 11.58
CA ALA A 31 8.05 -3.03 12.34
C ALA A 31 7.08 -1.84 12.34
N LEU A 32 6.14 -1.84 11.38
CA LEU A 32 5.09 -0.85 11.30
C LEU A 32 4.33 -0.99 12.61
N SER A 33 4.38 0.05 13.43
CA SER A 33 3.44 0.20 14.53
C SER A 33 2.06 0.28 13.88
N SER A 34 1.26 -0.75 14.06
CA SER A 34 -0.10 -0.77 13.55
C SER A 34 -0.84 0.49 14.06
N PRO A 35 -1.55 1.21 13.19
CA PRO A 35 -2.18 2.47 13.55
C PRO A 35 -3.25 2.23 14.61
N SER A 36 -3.22 3.03 15.68
CA SER A 36 -4.30 3.08 16.67
C SER A 36 -5.51 3.88 16.15
N SER A 37 -5.28 4.74 15.16
CA SER A 37 -6.32 5.50 14.48
C SER A 37 -6.00 5.75 13.01
N LEU A 38 -7.04 5.91 12.19
CA LEU A 38 -6.99 6.08 10.75
C LEU A 38 -7.73 7.31 10.28
N LYS A 39 -7.25 7.87 9.19
CA LYS A 39 -7.93 8.90 8.41
C LYS A 39 -8.21 8.37 7.01
N ILE A 40 -9.47 8.40 6.61
CA ILE A 40 -9.89 8.16 5.23
C ILE A 40 -10.12 9.54 4.60
N ARG A 41 -9.20 9.96 3.75
CA ARG A 41 -9.27 11.24 3.04
C ARG A 41 -9.90 11.03 1.67
N VAL A 42 -11.00 11.71 1.37
CA VAL A 42 -11.80 11.53 0.15
C VAL A 42 -11.70 12.78 -0.74
N CYS A 43 -11.43 12.58 -2.04
CA CYS A 43 -11.37 13.65 -3.02
C CYS A 43 -12.78 14.13 -3.42
N GLN A 44 -13.17 15.32 -2.96
CA GLN A 44 -14.41 16.05 -3.26
C GLN A 44 -14.24 17.09 -4.39
N GLY A 45 -13.09 17.10 -5.05
CA GLY A 45 -12.88 17.97 -6.21
C GLY A 45 -13.83 17.65 -7.36
N SER A 46 -14.21 18.67 -8.13
CA SER A 46 -15.09 18.52 -9.31
C SER A 46 -14.59 17.48 -10.33
N GLY A 47 -13.26 17.33 -10.48
CA GLY A 47 -12.67 16.30 -11.32
C GLY A 47 -12.89 14.87 -10.82
N CYS A 48 -13.00 14.66 -9.51
CA CYS A 48 -13.33 13.39 -8.87
C CYS A 48 -14.85 13.14 -8.95
N LEU A 49 -15.66 14.10 -8.48
CA LEU A 49 -17.13 13.98 -8.49
C LEU A 49 -17.72 13.88 -9.90
N GLY A 50 -17.11 14.54 -10.89
CA GLY A 50 -17.52 14.41 -12.29
C GLY A 50 -17.43 12.98 -12.84
N LYS A 51 -16.64 12.10 -12.19
CA LYS A 51 -16.53 10.67 -12.56
C LYS A 51 -17.67 9.83 -11.99
N CYS A 52 -18.34 10.30 -10.94
CA CYS A 52 -19.53 9.67 -10.37
C CYS A 52 -20.81 9.90 -11.18
N ARG A 53 -20.74 10.64 -12.30
CA ARG A 53 -21.89 11.00 -13.14
C ARG A 53 -23.03 11.68 -12.37
N GLY A 54 -22.71 12.36 -11.27
CA GLY A 54 -23.65 13.17 -10.46
C GLY A 54 -24.62 12.39 -9.58
N ALA A 55 -24.57 11.06 -9.54
CA ALA A 55 -25.50 10.25 -8.74
C ALA A 55 -24.88 9.72 -7.43
N PHE A 56 -23.56 9.81 -7.29
CA PHE A 56 -22.83 9.18 -6.20
C PHE A 56 -21.80 10.12 -5.58
N ASP A 57 -21.83 10.24 -4.26
CA ASP A 57 -20.79 10.90 -3.47
C ASP A 57 -20.10 9.87 -2.56
N PRO A 58 -18.80 9.58 -2.78
CA PRO A 58 -18.07 8.63 -1.95
C PRO A 58 -18.00 9.05 -0.48
N LEU A 59 -17.89 10.35 -0.17
CA LEU A 59 -17.81 10.79 1.23
C LEU A 59 -19.13 10.57 1.94
N GLU A 60 -20.27 10.93 1.33
CA GLU A 60 -21.58 10.65 1.91
C GLU A 60 -21.80 9.14 2.12
N SER A 61 -21.31 8.31 1.19
CA SER A 61 -21.40 6.85 1.33
C SER A 61 -20.57 6.35 2.52
N PHE A 62 -19.35 6.87 2.72
CA PHE A 62 -18.55 6.58 3.91
C PHE A 62 -19.21 7.07 5.21
N GLU A 63 -19.81 8.26 5.20
CA GLU A 63 -20.51 8.81 6.37
C GLU A 63 -21.73 7.96 6.75
N LYS A 64 -22.48 7.47 5.76
CA LYS A 64 -23.59 6.53 5.99
C LYS A 64 -23.10 5.22 6.60
N LEU A 65 -21.99 4.67 6.14
CA LEU A 65 -21.38 3.48 6.74
C LEU A 65 -20.92 3.74 8.17
N ALA A 66 -20.23 4.85 8.41
CA ALA A 66 -19.75 5.23 9.74
C ALA A 66 -20.89 5.39 10.75
N ALA A 67 -22.02 5.97 10.32
CA ALA A 67 -23.22 6.10 11.13
C ALA A 67 -23.96 4.78 11.33
N GLY A 68 -23.95 3.89 10.33
CA GLY A 68 -24.66 2.61 10.35
C GLY A 68 -23.99 1.52 11.18
N THR A 69 -22.66 1.49 11.27
CA THR A 69 -21.94 0.44 12.00
C THR A 69 -21.77 0.73 13.48
N GLY A 70 -21.84 1.99 13.91
CA GLY A 70 -21.51 2.38 15.30
C GLY A 70 -20.05 2.14 15.70
N ASP A 71 -19.23 1.66 14.75
CA ASP A 71 -17.87 1.12 14.93
C ASP A 71 -16.82 2.10 14.35
N SER A 72 -17.10 3.39 14.41
CA SER A 72 -16.21 4.45 13.89
C SER A 72 -15.12 4.86 14.89
N ASP A 73 -15.00 4.17 16.02
CA ASP A 73 -13.97 4.42 17.03
C ASP A 73 -12.57 4.19 16.43
N GLY A 74 -11.95 5.28 15.99
CA GLY A 74 -10.62 5.28 15.41
C GLY A 74 -10.56 5.61 13.91
N ILE A 75 -11.68 5.65 13.17
CA ILE A 75 -11.69 6.08 11.76
C ILE A 75 -12.25 7.50 11.64
N ARG A 76 -11.44 8.42 11.13
CA ARG A 76 -11.84 9.79 10.82
C ARG A 76 -12.00 9.99 9.32
N LEU A 77 -13.12 10.56 8.91
CA LEU A 77 -13.33 10.97 7.52
C LEU A 77 -12.82 12.39 7.33
N GLU A 78 -12.05 12.62 6.27
CA GLU A 78 -11.57 13.95 5.89
C GLU A 78 -11.90 14.20 4.41
N GLU A 79 -12.43 15.38 4.10
CA GLU A 79 -12.53 15.81 2.71
C GLU A 79 -11.23 16.47 2.22
N THR A 80 -11.01 16.41 0.91
CA THR A 80 -9.99 17.22 0.25
C THR A 80 -10.42 17.53 -1.18
N PHE A 81 -10.02 18.69 -1.71
CA PHE A 81 -10.48 19.12 -3.04
C PHE A 81 -9.60 18.64 -4.19
N CYS A 82 -8.35 18.24 -3.94
CA CYS A 82 -7.45 17.78 -5.00
C CYS A 82 -6.41 16.79 -4.48
N MET A 83 -6.21 15.71 -5.24
CA MET A 83 -5.12 14.74 -5.03
C MET A 83 -4.21 14.61 -6.27
N ASN A 84 -4.27 15.59 -7.17
CA ASN A 84 -3.57 15.61 -8.46
C ASN A 84 -3.83 14.35 -9.35
N GLN A 85 -5.02 13.76 -9.21
CA GLN A 85 -5.40 12.49 -9.85
C GLN A 85 -6.79 12.54 -10.50
N CYS A 86 -7.22 13.72 -10.95
CA CYS A 86 -8.57 13.96 -11.48
C CYS A 86 -8.94 13.05 -12.66
N LYS A 87 -7.97 12.60 -13.46
CA LYS A 87 -8.21 11.70 -14.59
C LYS A 87 -8.69 10.30 -14.18
N ARG A 88 -8.43 9.90 -12.93
CA ARG A 88 -8.66 8.55 -12.39
C ARG A 88 -9.57 8.54 -11.14
N GLY A 89 -10.16 9.69 -10.82
CA GLY A 89 -11.06 9.82 -9.67
C GLY A 89 -12.35 9.00 -9.83
N PRO A 90 -13.13 8.86 -8.75
CA PRO A 90 -12.89 9.44 -7.42
C PRO A 90 -11.73 8.76 -6.69
N ASN A 91 -10.96 9.55 -5.93
CA ASN A 91 -9.74 9.07 -5.26
C ASN A 91 -9.92 9.10 -3.74
N VAL A 92 -9.37 8.09 -3.07
CA VAL A 92 -9.39 7.96 -1.61
C VAL A 92 -8.00 7.58 -1.11
N ARG A 93 -7.54 8.22 -0.04
CA ARG A 93 -6.30 7.87 0.65
C ARG A 93 -6.61 7.38 2.06
N MET A 94 -5.91 6.34 2.48
CA MET A 94 -5.88 5.92 3.88
C MET A 94 -4.58 6.39 4.50
N ILE A 95 -4.69 7.03 5.66
CA ILE A 95 -3.59 7.71 6.32
C ILE A 95 -3.55 7.20 7.75
N ASN A 96 -2.36 6.80 8.21
CA ASN A 96 -2.13 6.55 9.62
C ASN A 96 -2.27 7.89 10.36
N ALA A 97 -3.27 8.00 11.23
CA ALA A 97 -3.55 9.28 11.90
C ALA A 97 -2.52 9.60 13.00
N ASP A 98 -1.75 8.62 13.46
CA ASP A 98 -0.76 8.76 14.52
C ASP A 98 0.52 9.43 14.01
N ASN A 99 0.89 9.20 12.74
CA ASN A 99 2.12 9.75 12.14
C ASN A 99 1.90 10.54 10.83
N GLY A 100 0.67 10.56 10.31
CA GLY A 100 0.32 11.29 9.08
C GLY A 100 0.83 10.65 7.78
N ASN A 101 1.35 9.41 7.82
CA ASN A 101 1.85 8.71 6.64
C ASN A 101 0.71 8.05 5.86
N VAL A 102 0.85 8.03 4.53
CA VAL A 102 -0.10 7.33 3.66
C VAL A 102 0.17 5.83 3.69
N LEU A 103 -0.90 5.06 3.80
CA LEU A 103 -0.89 3.61 3.78
C LEU A 103 -1.09 3.10 2.35
N VAL A 104 -0.24 2.16 1.96
CA VAL A 104 -0.32 1.41 0.70
C VAL A 104 -0.49 -0.07 1.02
N PHE A 105 -1.33 -0.74 0.26
CA PHE A 105 -1.77 -2.10 0.53
C PHE A 105 -1.41 -2.97 -0.65
N ASP A 106 -0.47 -3.90 -0.47
CA ASP A 106 0.07 -4.71 -1.56
C ASP A 106 -1.00 -5.62 -2.18
N ASP A 107 -1.93 -6.13 -1.37
CA ASP A 107 -2.99 -7.05 -1.81
C ASP A 107 -4.28 -6.36 -2.25
N ALA A 108 -4.47 -5.07 -1.92
CA ALA A 108 -5.72 -4.35 -2.18
C ALA A 108 -5.60 -3.22 -3.21
N MET A 109 -4.38 -2.77 -3.49
CA MET A 109 -4.07 -1.77 -4.51
C MET A 109 -3.42 -2.41 -5.72
N ASN A 110 -3.86 -2.04 -6.92
CA ASN A 110 -3.07 -2.34 -8.12
C ASN A 110 -1.79 -1.48 -8.15
N GLU A 111 -0.85 -1.82 -9.04
CA GLU A 111 0.44 -1.12 -9.18
C GLU A 111 0.28 0.40 -9.34
N THR A 112 -0.75 0.85 -10.08
CA THR A 112 -1.00 2.29 -10.26
C THR A 112 -1.52 2.94 -8.98
N GLU A 113 -2.46 2.31 -8.27
CA GLU A 113 -2.98 2.80 -7.00
C GLU A 113 -1.87 2.85 -5.94
N ALA A 114 -1.04 1.82 -5.84
CA ALA A 114 0.09 1.74 -4.93
C ALA A 114 1.15 2.81 -5.24
N GLY A 115 1.53 2.97 -6.51
CA GLY A 115 2.48 3.99 -6.95
C GLY A 115 1.97 5.42 -6.73
N ARG A 116 0.64 5.63 -6.78
CA ARG A 116 -0.01 6.91 -6.54
C ARG A 116 -0.49 7.12 -5.11
N LYS A 117 -0.34 6.09 -4.28
CA LYS A 117 -0.70 6.05 -2.86
C LYS A 117 -2.16 6.49 -2.64
N ALA A 118 -3.06 6.04 -3.51
CA ALA A 118 -4.47 6.37 -3.47
C ALA A 118 -5.28 5.29 -4.19
N PHE A 119 -6.39 4.87 -3.58
CA PHE A 119 -7.41 4.08 -4.25
C PHE A 119 -8.10 4.94 -5.31
N GLN A 120 -8.36 4.33 -6.46
CA GLN A 120 -8.94 4.99 -7.63
C GLN A 120 -10.29 4.37 -7.97
N GLY A 121 -11.13 5.11 -8.70
CA GLY A 121 -12.43 4.60 -9.15
C GLY A 121 -13.42 4.29 -8.01
N VAL A 122 -13.37 5.02 -6.90
CA VAL A 122 -14.29 4.84 -5.76
C VAL A 122 -15.62 5.52 -6.06
N SER A 123 -16.39 4.92 -6.98
CA SER A 123 -17.61 5.52 -7.55
C SER A 123 -18.89 4.70 -7.32
N ASN A 124 -18.87 3.76 -6.37
CA ASN A 124 -20.03 2.97 -5.98
C ASN A 124 -19.89 2.50 -4.52
N ASP A 125 -21.02 2.15 -3.90
CA ASP A 125 -21.07 1.71 -2.49
C ASP A 125 -20.22 0.46 -2.25
N GLY A 126 -20.21 -0.53 -3.15
CA GLY A 126 -19.42 -1.75 -2.98
C GLY A 126 -17.91 -1.49 -2.86
N ARG A 127 -17.37 -0.51 -3.60
CA ARG A 127 -15.97 -0.09 -3.45
C ARG A 127 -15.75 0.64 -2.13
N VAL A 128 -16.72 1.45 -1.67
CA VAL A 128 -16.67 2.15 -0.39
C VAL A 128 -16.71 1.17 0.79
N GLU A 129 -17.64 0.20 0.77
CA GLU A 129 -17.75 -0.89 1.73
C GLU A 129 -16.47 -1.72 1.81
N HIS A 130 -15.87 -2.05 0.67
CA HIS A 130 -14.60 -2.77 0.63
C HIS A 130 -13.47 -1.98 1.34
N LEU A 131 -13.34 -0.69 1.04
CA LEU A 131 -12.33 0.16 1.68
C LEU A 131 -12.59 0.37 3.19
N TRP A 132 -13.87 0.49 3.57
CA TRP A 132 -14.28 0.55 4.97
C TRP A 132 -13.92 -0.75 5.71
N GLY A 133 -14.15 -1.91 5.08
CA GLY A 133 -13.75 -3.21 5.59
C GLY A 133 -12.25 -3.33 5.82
N ILE A 134 -11.43 -2.86 4.87
CA ILE A 134 -9.97 -2.79 5.03
C ILE A 134 -9.61 -1.92 6.23
N ALA A 135 -10.23 -0.74 6.38
CA ALA A 135 -9.96 0.17 7.49
C ALA A 135 -10.24 -0.45 8.86
N ASN A 136 -11.38 -1.12 9.00
CA ASN A 136 -11.75 -1.80 10.24
C ASN A 136 -10.85 -3.00 10.55
N GLN A 137 -10.50 -3.81 9.55
CA GLN A 137 -9.55 -4.91 9.72
C GLN A 137 -8.18 -4.41 10.19
N LEU A 138 -7.77 -3.25 9.69
CA LEU A 138 -6.51 -2.62 10.06
C LEU A 138 -6.50 -2.20 11.53
N LEU A 139 -7.56 -1.52 11.99
CA LEU A 139 -7.70 -1.11 13.39
C LEU A 139 -7.79 -2.32 14.32
N ALA A 140 -8.55 -3.36 13.92
CA ALA A 140 -8.67 -4.59 14.70
C ALA A 140 -7.32 -5.31 14.87
N LYS A 141 -6.52 -5.42 13.79
CA LYS A 141 -5.16 -5.98 13.85
C LYS A 141 -4.19 -5.10 14.64
N GLY A 142 -4.38 -3.79 14.61
CA GLY A 142 -3.60 -2.86 15.43
C GLY A 142 -3.89 -3.00 16.91
N ALA A 143 -5.15 -3.17 17.29
CA ALA A 143 -5.55 -3.45 18.66
C ALA A 143 -4.99 -4.80 19.16
N SER A 144 -4.84 -5.80 18.28
CA SER A 144 -4.26 -7.10 18.64
C SER A 144 -2.72 -7.11 18.67
N GLY A 145 -2.05 -6.00 18.36
CA GLY A 145 -0.59 -5.90 18.31
C GLY A 145 0.06 -6.82 17.26
N SER A 146 -0.72 -7.35 16.33
CA SER A 146 -0.22 -8.26 15.30
C SER A 146 0.43 -7.46 14.17
N PRO A 147 1.61 -7.86 13.68
CA PRO A 147 2.23 -7.21 12.53
C PRO A 147 1.31 -7.33 11.33
N MET A 148 1.16 -6.25 10.58
CA MET A 148 0.34 -6.25 9.37
C MET A 148 1.20 -6.55 8.16
N GLU A 149 1.03 -7.75 7.63
CA GLU A 149 1.60 -8.15 6.37
C GLU A 149 0.89 -7.40 5.22
N GLY A 150 1.65 -6.97 4.21
CA GLY A 150 1.12 -6.32 3.01
C GLY A 150 0.67 -4.86 3.19
N VAL A 151 1.01 -4.19 4.29
CA VAL A 151 0.72 -2.75 4.49
C VAL A 151 2.03 -1.99 4.66
N ALA A 152 2.25 -1.00 3.80
CA ALA A 152 3.44 -0.16 3.80
C ALA A 152 3.09 1.31 4.03
N GLU A 153 3.84 1.97 4.91
CA GLU A 153 3.79 3.42 5.05
C GLU A 153 4.68 4.10 4.00
N LYS A 154 4.09 4.99 3.21
CA LYS A 154 4.76 5.65 2.08
C LYS A 154 4.77 7.17 2.25
N GLY A 155 5.31 7.64 3.38
CA GLY A 155 5.59 9.05 3.66
C GLY A 155 4.35 9.92 3.90
N SER A 156 4.61 11.17 4.29
CA SER A 156 3.57 12.11 4.74
C SER A 156 2.53 12.45 3.67
N ALA A 157 1.25 12.41 4.07
CA ALA A 157 0.10 12.74 3.23
C ALA A 157 0.11 14.19 2.71
N ASP A 158 0.67 15.12 3.47
CA ASP A 158 0.62 16.55 3.14
C ASP A 158 1.62 16.91 2.03
N LYS A 159 2.73 16.18 1.95
CA LYS A 159 3.74 16.34 0.89
C LYS A 159 3.29 15.75 -0.46
N LEU A 160 2.19 14.99 -0.48
CA LEU A 160 1.72 14.28 -1.68
C LEU A 160 0.75 15.07 -2.55
N ASN A 161 0.36 16.27 -2.11
CA ASN A 161 -0.48 17.16 -2.92
C ASN A 161 0.34 18.02 -3.90
N ASP A 162 1.66 18.14 -3.68
CA ASP A 162 2.57 18.96 -4.50
C ASP A 162 3.37 18.17 -5.56
N ILE A 163 3.32 16.83 -5.55
CA ILE A 163 4.12 16.04 -6.48
C ILE A 163 3.31 15.74 -7.73
N MET A 164 3.50 16.58 -8.75
CA MET A 164 3.26 16.20 -10.14
C MET A 164 4.16 15.01 -10.50
N PRO A 165 3.68 13.96 -11.18
CA PRO A 165 4.59 12.97 -11.75
C PRO A 165 5.60 13.67 -12.66
N THR A 166 6.87 13.58 -12.29
CA THR A 166 7.96 13.79 -13.24
C THR A 166 7.84 12.71 -14.30
N LYS A 167 7.67 13.15 -15.56
CA LYS A 167 7.59 12.28 -16.73
C LYS A 167 8.84 11.43 -16.89
#